data_AF-A0A660A7I3-F1
#
_entry.id   AF-A0A660A7I3-F1
#
_cell.length_a   1.000
_cell.length_b   1.000
_cell.length_c   1.000
_cell.angle_alpha   90.00
_cell.angle_beta   90.00
_cell.angle_gamma   90.00
#
_symmetry.space_group_name_H-M   'P 1'
#
loop_
_entity.id
_entity.type
_entity.pdbx_description
1 polymer ?
#
loop_
_entity_poly.entity_id
_entity_poly.type
_entity_poly.pdbx_seq_one_letter_code
_entity_poly.pdbx_strand_id
1 'polypeptide(L)'
;DQKAKTPFHEKDFLNLVADETFIQKMVKKYPRLLGSIPTKEAAVYRLEGYLFPATYNYYEETTLESLIDDMLAATDATLAPYYDQIAASGKSVNDVLTLASLVEKEGSTDDDRRQIASVFYNRLNNGMALQSNI
;
A
#
# COMPACT_ATOMS: atom_id res chain seq x y z
N ASP A 1 1.25 -27.38 -20.29
CA ASP A 1 1.48 -25.94 -20.05
C ASP A 1 2.30 -25.70 -18.80
N GLN A 2 3.59 -25.41 -18.98
CA GLN A 2 4.44 -24.90 -17.91
C GLN A 2 4.01 -23.46 -17.63
N LYS A 3 3.13 -23.25 -16.64
CA LYS A 3 2.79 -21.90 -16.17
C LYS A 3 4.09 -21.19 -15.79
N ALA A 4 4.44 -20.14 -16.54
CA ALA A 4 5.64 -19.35 -16.33
C ALA A 4 5.69 -18.88 -14.87
N LYS A 5 6.62 -19.45 -14.10
CA LYS A 5 6.95 -18.98 -12.76
C LYS A 5 8.00 -17.89 -12.92
N THR A 6 7.82 -16.78 -12.21
CA THR A 6 8.87 -15.75 -12.10
C THR A 6 10.17 -16.38 -11.58
N PRO A 7 11.35 -15.82 -11.88
CA PRO A 7 12.61 -16.27 -11.29
C PRO A 7 12.70 -15.99 -9.77
N PHE A 8 11.82 -15.12 -9.26
CA PHE A 8 11.74 -14.74 -7.85
C PHE A 8 11.01 -15.78 -7.01
N HIS A 9 11.50 -15.97 -5.78
CA HIS A 9 10.94 -16.90 -4.81
C HIS A 9 10.25 -16.12 -3.67
N GLU A 10 9.14 -16.66 -3.16
CA GLU A 10 8.34 -16.05 -2.09
C GLU A 10 9.19 -15.66 -0.86
N LYS A 11 10.09 -16.55 -0.43
CA LYS A 11 10.96 -16.29 0.73
C LYS A 11 11.87 -15.08 0.51
N ASP A 12 12.42 -14.92 -0.69
CA ASP A 12 13.31 -13.81 -1.01
C ASP A 12 12.54 -12.49 -1.02
N PHE A 13 11.30 -12.52 -1.53
CA PHE A 13 10.41 -11.37 -1.47
C PHE A 13 10.10 -10.96 -0.04
N LEU A 14 9.65 -11.91 0.79
CA LEU A 14 9.31 -11.65 2.19
C LEU A 14 10.53 -11.15 2.98
N ASN A 15 11.72 -11.69 2.73
CA ASN A 15 12.95 -11.22 3.35
C ASN A 15 13.27 -9.78 2.95
N LEU A 16 13.13 -9.44 1.66
CA LEU A 16 13.47 -8.10 1.16
C LEU A 16 12.49 -7.05 1.67
N VAL A 17 11.17 -7.29 1.64
CA VAL A 17 10.17 -6.33 2.14
C VAL A 17 10.19 -6.18 3.66
N ALA A 18 10.83 -7.10 4.38
CA ALA A 18 11.05 -7.02 5.83
C ALA A 18 12.44 -6.48 6.20
N ASP A 19 13.34 -6.28 5.23
CA ASP A 19 14.69 -5.78 5.47
C ASP A 19 14.68 -4.29 5.80
N GLU A 20 15.24 -3.93 6.95
CA GLU A 20 15.22 -2.54 7.42
C GLU A 20 16.06 -1.63 6.52
N THR A 21 17.17 -2.13 5.98
CA THR A 21 18.04 -1.32 5.11
C THR A 21 17.32 -0.96 3.82
N PHE A 22 16.62 -1.93 3.23
CA PHE A 22 15.77 -1.75 2.07
C PHE A 22 14.63 -0.76 2.36
N ILE A 23 13.89 -0.94 3.47
CA ILE A 23 12.81 -0.01 3.84
C ILE A 23 13.34 1.41 4.00
N GLN A 24 14.46 1.61 4.71
CA GLN A 24 15.06 2.94 4.88
C GLN A 24 15.51 3.55 3.56
N LYS A 25 16.02 2.72 2.62
CA LYS A 25 16.33 3.16 1.25
C LYS A 25 15.06 3.64 0.54
N MET A 26 13.96 2.89 0.62
CA MET A 26 12.69 3.26 -0.02
C MET A 26 12.04 4.49 0.63
N VAL A 27 12.09 4.64 1.95
CA VAL A 27 11.61 5.84 2.66
C VAL A 27 12.34 7.10 2.19
N LYS A 28 13.67 7.01 2.00
CA LYS A 28 14.46 8.13 1.45
C LYS A 28 14.09 8.44 -0.01
N LYS A 29 13.76 7.42 -0.80
CA LYS A 29 13.38 7.57 -2.21
C LYS A 29 11.98 8.14 -2.38
N TYR A 30 11.02 7.70 -1.57
CA TYR A 30 9.60 8.08 -1.63
C TYR A 30 9.11 8.69 -0.30
N PRO A 31 9.63 9.86 0.12
CA PRO A 31 9.32 10.43 1.43
C PRO A 31 7.85 10.84 1.57
N ARG A 32 7.17 11.20 0.48
CA ARG A 32 5.73 11.54 0.50
C ARG A 32 4.85 10.31 0.66
N LEU A 33 5.19 9.20 0.00
CA LEU A 33 4.48 7.93 0.11
C LEU A 33 4.73 7.24 1.46
N LEU A 34 6.00 7.08 1.83
CA LEU A 34 6.44 6.20 2.92
C LEU A 34 6.78 6.95 4.21
N GLY A 35 6.62 8.29 4.24
CA GLY A 35 6.92 9.10 5.42
C GLY A 35 6.09 8.73 6.66
N SER A 36 4.93 8.10 6.47
CA SER A 36 4.06 7.59 7.54
C SER A 36 3.99 6.07 7.62
N ILE A 37 4.94 5.35 7.01
CA ILE A 37 4.95 3.88 7.05
C ILE A 37 4.95 3.39 8.52
N PRO A 38 4.16 2.37 8.88
CA PRO A 38 4.10 1.87 10.25
C PRO A 38 5.47 1.34 10.72
N THR A 39 5.68 1.34 12.03
CA THR A 39 6.85 0.68 12.63
C THR A 39 6.70 -0.84 12.53
N LYS A 40 7.78 -1.58 12.80
CA LYS A 40 7.77 -3.04 12.77
C LYS A 40 6.86 -3.65 13.85
N GLU A 41 6.64 -2.93 14.95
CA GLU A 41 5.78 -3.37 16.05
C GLU A 41 4.30 -3.13 15.74
N ALA A 42 4.00 -2.14 14.89
CA ALA A 42 2.64 -1.74 14.55
C ALA A 42 2.06 -2.48 13.34
N ALA A 43 2.89 -3.19 12.55
CA ALA A 43 2.45 -3.91 11.35
C ALA A 43 3.22 -5.22 11.15
N VAL A 44 2.51 -6.26 10.72
CA VAL A 44 3.14 -7.55 10.34
C VAL A 44 4.05 -7.36 9.12
N TYR A 45 3.56 -6.65 8.10
CA TYR A 45 4.32 -6.28 6.92
C TYR A 45 4.20 -4.77 6.69
N ARG A 46 5.31 -4.03 6.81
CA ARG A 46 5.30 -2.56 6.76
C ARG A 46 4.90 -2.00 5.40
N LEU A 47 5.16 -2.74 4.32
CA LEU A 47 4.81 -2.36 2.94
C LEU A 47 3.45 -2.91 2.48
N GLU A 48 2.65 -3.51 3.37
CA GLU A 48 1.31 -3.97 3.04
C GLU A 48 0.42 -2.81 2.58
N GLY A 49 -0.21 -2.96 1.41
CA GLY A 49 -1.03 -1.90 0.79
C GLY A 49 -0.24 -0.82 0.04
N TYR A 50 1.11 -0.82 0.12
CA TYR A 50 1.95 0.17 -0.56
C TYR A 50 2.44 -0.28 -1.95
N LEU A 51 2.30 -1.55 -2.29
CA LEU A 51 2.72 -2.11 -3.59
C LEU A 51 1.52 -2.07 -4.55
N PHE A 52 1.59 -1.22 -5.58
CA PHE A 52 0.44 -0.98 -6.46
C PHE A 52 0.04 -2.23 -7.26
N PRO A 53 -1.26 -2.58 -7.33
CA PRO A 53 -1.72 -3.75 -8.07
C PRO A 53 -1.82 -3.45 -9.58
N ALA A 54 -0.74 -3.69 -10.30
CA ALA A 54 -0.67 -3.54 -11.76
C ALA A 54 0.04 -4.72 -12.42
N THR A 55 0.12 -4.69 -13.76
CA THR A 55 0.96 -5.61 -14.53
C THR A 55 2.37 -5.04 -14.62
N TYR A 56 3.36 -5.83 -14.20
CA TYR A 56 4.77 -5.49 -14.27
C TYR A 56 5.51 -6.46 -15.18
N ASN A 57 6.32 -5.92 -16.08
CA ASN A 57 7.20 -6.72 -16.92
C ASN A 57 8.51 -7.00 -16.18
N TYR A 58 9.07 -8.19 -16.37
CA TYR A 58 10.39 -8.55 -15.88
C TYR A 58 11.19 -9.23 -16.99
N TYR A 59 12.50 -9.02 -16.94
CA TYR A 59 13.50 -9.51 -17.88
C TYR A 59 14.60 -10.24 -17.12
N GLU A 60 15.58 -10.81 -17.82
CA GLU A 60 16.64 -11.61 -17.20
C GLU A 60 17.44 -10.83 -16.13
N GLU A 61 17.65 -9.54 -16.36
CA GLU A 61 18.36 -8.62 -15.47
C GLU A 61 17.48 -7.98 -14.38
N THR A 62 16.16 -8.22 -14.39
CA THR A 62 15.26 -7.66 -13.37
C THR A 62 15.58 -8.25 -12.01
N THR A 63 15.82 -7.37 -11.04
CA THR A 63 16.02 -7.74 -9.65
C THR A 63 14.70 -7.63 -8.88
N LEU A 64 14.60 -8.36 -7.76
CA LEU A 64 13.43 -8.25 -6.90
C LEU A 64 13.30 -6.84 -6.31
N GLU A 65 14.43 -6.21 -6.02
CA GLU A 65 14.49 -4.83 -5.56
C GLU A 65 13.93 -3.85 -6.61
N SER A 66 14.38 -3.95 -7.86
CA SER A 66 13.87 -3.09 -8.94
C SER A 66 12.38 -3.31 -9.20
N LEU A 67 11.90 -4.56 -9.09
CA LEU A 67 10.48 -4.86 -9.26
C LEU A 67 9.62 -4.24 -8.15
N ILE A 68 10.04 -4.33 -6.89
CA ILE A 68 9.32 -3.70 -5.76
C ILE A 68 9.41 -2.17 -5.87
N ASP A 69 10.55 -1.64 -6.32
CA ASP A 69 10.73 -0.22 -6.57
C ASP A 69 9.75 0.30 -7.64
N ASP A 70 9.53 -0.45 -8.72
CA ASP A 70 8.51 -0.13 -9.74
C ASP A 70 7.08 -0.13 -9.16
N MET A 71 6.78 -1.08 -8.27
CA MET A 71 5.47 -1.13 -7.58
C MET A 71 5.26 0.09 -6.68
N LEU A 72 6.30 0.52 -5.95
CA LEU A 72 6.24 1.71 -5.09
C LEU A 72 6.16 2.99 -5.94
N ALA A 73 6.90 3.07 -7.04
CA ALA A 73 6.82 4.16 -7.99
C ALA A 73 5.40 4.31 -8.57
N ALA A 74 4.75 3.19 -8.90
CA ALA A 74 3.39 3.19 -9.38
C ALA A 74 2.39 3.70 -8.32
N THR A 75 2.57 3.32 -7.05
CA THR A 75 1.75 3.86 -5.95
C THR A 75 1.98 5.36 -5.76
N ASP A 76 3.25 5.79 -5.74
CA ASP A 76 3.62 7.21 -5.58
C ASP A 76 3.04 8.07 -6.71
N ALA A 77 3.16 7.62 -7.97
CA ALA A 77 2.58 8.29 -9.12
C ALA A 77 1.04 8.34 -9.06
N THR A 78 0.40 7.28 -8.58
CA THR A 78 -1.07 7.24 -8.44
C THR A 78 -1.57 8.16 -7.33
N LEU A 79 -0.80 8.31 -6.25
CA LEU A 79 -1.13 9.18 -5.12
C LEU A 79 -0.65 10.63 -5.29
N ALA A 80 0.25 10.89 -6.24
CA ALA A 80 0.77 12.23 -6.54
C ALA A 80 -0.29 13.34 -6.58
N PRO A 81 -1.45 13.19 -7.27
CA PRO A 81 -2.47 14.24 -7.31
C PRO A 81 -3.24 14.41 -5.98
N TYR A 82 -3.14 13.45 -5.06
CA TYR A 82 -3.91 13.43 -3.82
C TYR A 82 -3.12 13.81 -2.57
N TYR A 83 -1.78 13.82 -2.60
CA TYR A 83 -0.98 14.05 -1.39
C TYR A 83 -1.32 15.34 -0.64
N ASP A 84 -1.56 16.44 -1.36
CA ASP A 84 -1.91 17.72 -0.71
C ASP A 84 -3.29 17.65 -0.06
N GLN A 85 -4.24 16.95 -0.69
CA GLN A 85 -5.57 16.71 -0.13
C GLN A 85 -5.50 15.79 1.10
N ILE A 86 -4.67 14.74 1.06
CA ILE A 86 -4.43 13.85 2.19
C ILE A 86 -3.90 14.65 3.38
N ALA A 87 -2.85 15.46 3.16
CA ALA A 87 -2.27 16.31 4.19
C ALA A 87 -3.28 17.33 4.74
N ALA A 88 -4.05 17.99 3.87
CA ALA A 88 -5.09 18.95 4.27
C ALA A 88 -6.23 18.31 5.08
N SER A 89 -6.48 17.00 4.89
CA SER A 89 -7.48 16.26 5.67
C SER A 89 -7.00 15.89 7.09
N GLY A 90 -5.74 16.20 7.44
CA GLY A 90 -5.14 15.83 8.72
C GLY A 90 -4.82 14.34 8.86
N LYS A 91 -4.82 13.59 7.75
CA LYS A 91 -4.56 12.15 7.70
C LYS A 91 -3.19 11.89 7.11
N SER A 92 -2.59 10.78 7.53
CA SER A 92 -1.39 10.26 6.90
C SER A 92 -1.73 9.43 5.66
N VAL A 93 -0.71 9.16 4.82
CA VAL A 93 -0.86 8.23 3.69
C VAL A 93 -1.23 6.83 4.20
N ASN A 94 -0.67 6.43 5.34
CA ASN A 94 -1.00 5.15 5.97
C ASN A 94 -2.48 5.07 6.35
N ASP A 95 -3.05 6.13 6.93
CA ASP A 95 -4.48 6.15 7.31
C ASP A 95 -5.38 6.00 6.07
N VAL A 96 -5.01 6.67 4.98
CA VAL A 96 -5.77 6.63 3.73
C VAL A 96 -5.67 5.27 3.06
N LEU A 97 -4.47 4.68 2.96
CA LEU A 97 -4.30 3.34 2.40
C LEU A 97 -4.96 2.26 3.27
N THR A 98 -4.92 2.41 4.59
CA THR A 98 -5.64 1.51 5.53
C THR A 98 -7.14 1.58 5.29
N LEU A 99 -7.69 2.79 5.18
CA LEU A 99 -9.12 2.93 4.90
C LEU A 99 -9.48 2.39 3.50
N ALA A 100 -8.63 2.66 2.51
CA ALA A 100 -8.83 2.19 1.14
C ALA A 100 -8.81 0.66 1.05
N SER A 101 -7.95 -0.03 1.82
CA SER A 101 -7.91 -1.50 1.83
C SER A 101 -9.19 -2.12 2.40
N LEU A 102 -9.76 -1.52 3.45
CA LEU A 102 -11.04 -1.94 4.01
C LEU A 102 -12.19 -1.71 3.01
N VAL A 103 -12.23 -0.54 2.40
CA VAL A 103 -13.24 -0.18 1.38
C VAL A 103 -13.13 -1.11 0.16
N GLU A 104 -11.92 -1.40 -0.31
CA GLU A 104 -11.69 -2.29 -1.45
C GLU A 104 -12.12 -3.72 -1.16
N LYS A 105 -11.96 -4.16 0.08
CA LYS A 105 -12.35 -5.52 0.49
C LYS A 105 -13.86 -5.69 0.63
N GLU A 106 -14.58 -4.66 1.08
CA GLU A 106 -16.04 -4.71 1.29
C GLU A 106 -16.86 -4.28 0.06
N GLY A 107 -16.34 -3.37 -0.76
CA GLY A 107 -17.06 -2.79 -1.89
C GLY A 107 -16.92 -3.63 -3.16
N SER A 108 -18.05 -3.96 -3.80
CA SER A 108 -18.06 -4.67 -5.09
C SER A 108 -18.10 -3.72 -6.29
N THR A 109 -18.69 -2.53 -6.10
CA THR A 109 -18.82 -1.49 -7.13
C THR A 109 -18.28 -0.15 -6.62
N ASP A 110 -18.07 0.80 -7.52
CA ASP A 110 -17.58 2.13 -7.14
C ASP A 110 -18.59 2.92 -6.30
N ASP A 111 -19.89 2.70 -6.53
CA ASP A 111 -20.92 3.30 -5.71
C ASP A 111 -20.97 2.67 -4.31
N ASP A 112 -20.81 1.35 -4.19
CA ASP A 112 -20.64 0.70 -2.88
C ASP A 112 -19.43 1.25 -2.15
N ARG A 113 -18.28 1.35 -2.83
CA ARG A 113 -17.04 1.87 -2.26
C ARG A 113 -17.20 3.30 -1.72
N ARG A 114 -17.91 4.17 -2.45
CA ARG A 114 -18.22 5.54 -1.98
C ARG A 114 -19.11 5.53 -0.74
N GLN A 115 -20.15 4.69 -0.72
CA GLN A 115 -21.06 4.58 0.43
C GLN A 115 -20.34 4.03 1.67
N ILE A 116 -19.55 2.96 1.50
CA ILE A 116 -18.76 2.33 2.58
C ILE A 116 -17.74 3.34 3.13
N ALA A 117 -17.01 4.04 2.26
CA ALA A 117 -16.07 5.08 2.68
C ALA A 117 -16.76 6.17 3.51
N SER A 118 -17.96 6.61 3.10
CA SER A 118 -18.76 7.57 3.87
C SER A 118 -19.14 7.04 5.26
N VAL A 119 -19.57 5.78 5.36
CA VAL A 119 -19.90 5.14 6.64
C VAL A 119 -18.68 5.09 7.56
N PHE A 120 -17.52 4.67 7.05
CA PHE A 120 -16.30 4.62 7.84
C PHE A 120 -15.84 6.00 8.30
N TYR A 121 -15.88 7.03 7.44
CA TYR A 121 -15.56 8.39 7.86
C TYR A 121 -16.50 8.89 8.95
N ASN A 122 -17.81 8.64 8.82
CA ASN A 122 -18.78 9.03 9.84
C ASN A 122 -18.53 8.34 11.18
N ARG A 123 -18.18 7.05 11.17
CA ARG A 123 -17.83 6.31 12.40
C ARG A 123 -16.58 6.87 13.06
N LEU A 124 -15.51 7.08 12.29
CA LEU A 124 -14.25 7.63 12.81
C LEU A 124 -14.45 9.02 13.41
N ASN A 125 -15.20 9.89 12.73
CA ASN A 125 -15.50 11.25 13.22
C ASN A 125 -16.32 11.25 14.51
N ASN A 126 -17.12 10.20 14.74
CA ASN A 126 -17.91 10.03 15.95
C ASN A 126 -17.20 9.19 17.04
N GLY A 127 -15.92 8.85 16.84
CA GLY A 127 -15.16 8.01 17.78
C GLY A 127 -15.68 6.57 17.90
N MET A 128 -16.45 6.11 16.91
CA MET A 128 -17.01 4.76 16.88
C MET A 128 -16.03 3.77 16.26
N ALA A 129 -16.01 2.55 16.79
CA ALA A 129 -15.32 1.44 16.14
C ALA A 129 -15.88 1.20 14.73
N LEU A 130 -15.00 0.86 13.78
CA LEU A 130 -15.39 0.59 12.39
C LEU A 130 -16.32 -0.63 12.28
N GLN A 131 -16.11 -1.64 13.13
CA GLN A 131 -16.89 -2.89 13.14
C GLN A 131 -16.91 -3.59 11.77
N SER A 132 -15.78 -3.54 11.08
CA SER A 132 -15.54 -4.33 9.87
C SER A 132 -15.20 -5.78 10.25
N ASN A 133 -15.66 -6.73 9.43
CA ASN A 133 -15.49 -8.17 9.65
C ASN A 133 -14.37 -8.80 8.80
N ILE A 134 -13.44 -7.96 8.31
CA ILE A 134 -12.26 -8.38 7.54
C ILE A 134 -11.18 -8.95 8.45
#